data_AF-A0A4Y0B5Z4-F1
#
_entry.id   AF-A0A4Y0B5Z4-F1
#
_cell.length_a   1.000
_cell.length_b   1.000
_cell.length_c   1.000
_cell.angle_alpha   90.00
_cell.angle_beta   90.00
_cell.angle_gamma   90.00
#
_symmetry.space_group_name_H-M   'P 1'
#
loop_
_entity.id
_entity.type
_entity.pdbx_description
1 polymer ?
#
loop_
_entity_poly.entity_id
_entity_poly.type
_entity_poly.pdbx_seq_one_letter_code
_entity_poly.pdbx_strand_id
1 'polypeptide(L)'
;MGKVVVLVLSLVICLAAQQAMAKEKHIKYTEKDLLRKSIVYDKNTPDVFYCPVNKPTGMDKMIVRSRPLHKLCEHEGKPLPPHYKSDCYNDVDESNYACKEKYRIMKRFAKDNVEI
;
A
#
# COMPACT_ATOMS: atom_id res chain seq x y z
N MET A 1 -10.00 50.92 -24.93
CA MET A 1 -8.78 50.09 -24.78
C MET A 1 -8.78 49.29 -23.48
N GLY A 2 -9.13 49.86 -22.32
CA GLY A 2 -9.12 49.14 -21.03
C GLY A 2 -9.97 47.86 -20.94
N LYS A 3 -11.19 47.83 -21.51
CA LYS A 3 -12.05 46.63 -21.49
C LYS A 3 -11.46 45.43 -22.25
N VAL A 4 -10.75 45.70 -23.35
CA VAL A 4 -10.09 44.66 -24.16
C VAL A 4 -8.89 44.09 -23.40
N VAL A 5 -8.11 44.95 -22.74
CA VAL A 5 -6.96 44.54 -21.92
C VAL A 5 -7.41 43.68 -20.72
N VAL A 6 -8.49 44.06 -20.04
CA VAL A 6 -9.02 43.28 -18.90
C VAL A 6 -9.56 41.92 -19.35
N LEU A 7 -10.25 41.86 -20.50
CA LEU A 7 -10.73 40.60 -21.09
C LEU A 7 -9.56 39.67 -21.45
N VAL A 8 -8.54 40.20 -22.11
CA VAL A 8 -7.35 39.42 -22.50
C VAL A 8 -6.61 38.93 -21.25
N LEU A 9 -6.44 39.77 -20.23
CA LEU A 9 -5.77 39.39 -18.98
C LEU A 9 -6.55 38.29 -18.24
N SER A 10 -7.88 38.40 -18.19
CA SER A 10 -8.74 37.39 -17.53
C SER A 10 -8.70 36.03 -18.23
N LEU A 11 -8.65 36.00 -19.57
CA LEU A 11 -8.53 34.78 -20.37
C LEU A 11 -7.17 34.11 -20.17
N VAL A 12 -6.09 34.89 -20.12
CA VAL A 12 -4.73 34.38 -19.87
C VAL A 12 -4.62 33.75 -18.46
N ILE A 13 -5.24 34.37 -17.46
CA ILE A 13 -5.26 33.83 -16.09
C ILE A 13 -6.08 32.53 -16.02
N CYS A 14 -7.22 32.45 -16.71
CA CYS A 14 -8.03 31.23 -16.76
C CYS A 14 -7.29 30.07 -17.44
N LEU A 15 -6.60 30.33 -18.55
CA LEU A 15 -5.79 29.34 -19.25
C LEU A 15 -4.63 28.82 -18.38
N ALA A 16 -4.01 29.69 -17.58
CA ALA A 16 -2.96 29.30 -16.63
C ALA A 16 -3.50 28.44 -15.48
N ALA A 17 -4.71 28.74 -14.96
CA ALA A 17 -5.33 27.99 -13.88
C ALA A 17 -5.73 26.55 -14.29
N GLN A 18 -6.05 26.32 -15.57
CA GLN A 18 -6.42 25.00 -16.08
C GLN A 18 -5.27 23.97 -16.05
N GLN A 19 -4.01 24.41 -16.02
CA GLN A 19 -2.85 23.50 -16.01
C GLN A 19 -2.54 22.91 -14.62
N ALA A 20 -3.18 23.39 -13.56
CA ALA A 20 -2.94 22.93 -12.19
C ALA A 20 -3.85 21.75 -11.76
N MET A 21 -4.90 21.42 -12.52
CA MET A 21 -5.98 20.50 -12.10
C MET A 21 -5.89 19.08 -12.69
N ALA A 22 -4.83 18.71 -13.41
CA ALA A 22 -4.74 17.38 -14.04
C ALA A 22 -3.31 16.83 -14.08
N LYS A 23 -2.77 16.45 -12.92
CA LYS A 23 -1.72 15.43 -12.87
C LYS A 23 -2.19 14.26 -12.01
N GLU A 24 -3.19 13.55 -12.51
CA GLU A 24 -3.39 12.16 -12.10
C GLU A 24 -2.18 11.39 -12.61
N LYS A 25 -1.19 11.18 -11.72
CA LYS A 25 -0.06 10.30 -12.02
C LYS A 25 -0.63 8.89 -12.14
N HIS A 26 -0.91 8.47 -13.36
CA HIS A 26 -1.23 7.08 -13.68
C HIS A 26 0.01 6.21 -13.38
N ILE A 27 0.16 5.78 -12.13
CA ILE A 27 1.23 4.88 -11.71
C ILE A 27 0.88 3.50 -12.28
N LYS A 28 1.62 3.04 -13.29
CA LYS A 28 1.49 1.68 -13.82
C LYS A 28 2.06 0.69 -12.80
N TYR A 29 1.21 -0.01 -12.07
CA TYR A 29 1.62 -1.09 -11.17
C TYR A 29 1.83 -2.39 -11.96
N THR A 30 2.93 -3.10 -11.72
CA THR A 30 3.09 -4.48 -12.20
C THR A 30 2.44 -5.46 -11.22
N GLU A 31 2.07 -6.68 -11.67
CA GLU A 31 1.52 -7.71 -10.77
C GLU A 31 2.45 -7.99 -9.57
N LYS A 32 3.76 -7.93 -9.78
CA LYS A 32 4.77 -8.06 -8.72
C LYS A 32 4.72 -6.91 -7.72
N ASP A 33 4.37 -5.69 -8.16
CA ASP A 33 4.22 -4.54 -7.28
C ASP A 33 2.92 -4.60 -6.48
N LEU A 34 1.85 -5.12 -7.08
CA LEU A 34 0.57 -5.35 -6.38
C LEU A 34 0.76 -6.35 -5.24
N LEU A 35 1.44 -7.47 -5.50
CA LEU A 35 1.71 -8.51 -4.50
C LEU A 35 2.72 -8.07 -3.42
N ARG A 36 3.72 -7.24 -3.77
CA ARG A 36 4.66 -6.69 -2.78
C ARG A 36 4.03 -5.63 -1.90
N LYS A 37 3.09 -4.83 -2.40
CA LYS A 37 2.42 -3.78 -1.63
C LYS A 37 1.12 -4.24 -0.95
N SER A 38 0.75 -5.51 -1.11
CA SER A 38 -0.52 -6.02 -0.59
C SER A 38 -0.49 -6.31 0.91
N ILE A 39 0.68 -6.24 1.56
CA ILE A 39 0.80 -6.29 3.02
C ILE A 39 0.76 -4.86 3.52
N VAL A 40 -0.39 -4.49 4.10
CA VAL A 40 -0.58 -3.15 4.68
C VAL A 40 -0.44 -3.25 6.19
N TYR A 41 0.41 -2.40 6.75
CA TYR A 41 0.56 -2.18 8.19
C TYR A 41 0.00 -0.82 8.56
N ASP A 42 -0.95 -0.79 9.49
CA ASP A 42 -1.50 0.43 10.05
C ASP A 42 -0.90 0.66 11.45
N LYS A 43 -0.39 1.87 11.69
CA LYS A 43 0.17 2.26 13.00
C LYS A 43 -0.90 2.29 14.09
N ASN A 44 -2.16 2.55 13.72
CA ASN A 44 -3.27 2.61 14.66
C ASN A 44 -3.74 1.22 15.10
N THR A 45 -3.50 0.20 14.27
CA THR A 45 -3.84 -1.20 14.57
C THR A 45 -2.61 -2.08 14.43
N PRO A 46 -1.62 -1.92 15.31
CA PRO A 46 -0.29 -2.42 15.06
C PRO A 46 -0.21 -3.94 15.32
N ASP A 47 -1.23 -4.51 15.99
CA ASP A 47 -1.37 -5.94 16.29
C ASP A 47 -1.85 -6.77 15.10
N VAL A 48 -2.22 -6.13 13.98
CA VAL A 48 -2.75 -6.78 12.79
C VAL A 48 -2.07 -6.28 11.51
N PHE A 49 -2.06 -7.14 10.49
CA PHE A 49 -1.69 -6.81 9.12
C PHE A 49 -2.85 -7.14 8.19
N TYR A 50 -2.87 -6.52 7.01
CA TYR A 50 -3.88 -6.78 5.99
C TYR A 50 -3.23 -7.48 4.80
N CYS A 51 -3.83 -8.57 4.32
CA CYS A 51 -3.36 -9.30 3.15
C CYS A 51 -4.51 -9.63 2.19
N PRO A 52 -4.24 -9.78 0.88
CA PRO A 52 -5.27 -10.06 -0.10
C PRO A 52 -5.77 -11.51 0.03
N VAL A 53 -7.07 -11.73 -0.17
CA VAL A 53 -7.67 -13.08 -0.13
C VAL A 53 -7.66 -13.74 -1.50
N ASN A 54 -7.81 -12.94 -2.56
CA ASN A 54 -7.86 -13.38 -3.96
C ASN A 54 -6.88 -12.59 -4.81
N LYS A 55 -6.62 -13.04 -6.05
CA LYS A 55 -5.77 -12.33 -7.01
C LYS A 55 -6.31 -10.91 -7.24
N PRO A 56 -5.57 -9.85 -6.89
CA PRO A 56 -6.02 -8.49 -7.16
C PRO A 56 -5.88 -8.18 -8.66
N THR A 57 -6.93 -7.63 -9.27
CA THR A 57 -6.90 -7.12 -10.65
C THR A 57 -6.39 -5.67 -10.73
N GLY A 58 -6.33 -4.99 -9.60
CA GLY A 58 -5.92 -3.59 -9.42
C GLY A 58 -5.88 -3.25 -7.93
N MET A 59 -5.27 -2.11 -7.56
CA MET A 59 -5.20 -1.68 -6.15
C MET A 59 -6.58 -1.30 -5.59
N ASP A 60 -7.42 -0.68 -6.41
CA ASP A 60 -8.80 -0.27 -6.14
C ASP A 60 -9.74 -1.45 -5.88
N LYS A 61 -9.40 -2.63 -6.40
CA LYS A 61 -10.19 -3.87 -6.30
C LYS A 61 -9.56 -4.92 -5.37
N MET A 62 -8.57 -4.52 -4.58
CA MET A 62 -7.88 -5.43 -3.67
C MET A 62 -8.72 -5.66 -2.42
N ILE A 63 -9.39 -6.82 -2.34
CA ILE A 63 -10.08 -7.26 -1.13
C ILE A 63 -9.06 -7.84 -0.16
N VAL A 64 -8.79 -7.11 0.93
CA VAL A 64 -7.89 -7.53 2.00
C VAL A 64 -8.64 -7.99 3.24
N ARG A 65 -8.03 -8.89 4.00
CA ARG A 65 -8.52 -9.32 5.31
C ARG A 65 -7.47 -9.03 6.38
N SER A 66 -7.93 -8.57 7.55
CA SER A 66 -7.06 -8.39 8.71
C SER A 66 -6.66 -9.73 9.31
N ARG A 67 -5.40 -9.86 9.68
CA ARG A 67 -4.79 -11.04 10.28
C ARG A 67 -3.86 -10.61 11.43
N PRO A 68 -3.71 -11.42 12.49
CA PRO A 68 -2.80 -11.08 13.59
C PRO A 68 -1.35 -10.95 13.13
N LEU A 69 -0.59 -9.99 13.66
CA LEU A 69 0.80 -9.75 13.26
C LEU A 69 1.71 -10.97 13.49
N HIS A 70 1.44 -11.82 14.48
CA HIS A 70 2.24 -13.03 14.71
C HIS A 70 2.17 -14.03 13.54
N LYS A 71 1.06 -14.01 12.77
CA LYS A 71 0.86 -14.82 11.56
C LYS A 71 1.59 -14.26 10.33
N LEU A 72 2.05 -13.02 10.36
CA LEU A 72 2.88 -12.48 9.28
C LEU A 72 4.22 -13.21 9.32
N CYS A 73 4.60 -13.92 8.24
CA CYS A 73 5.82 -14.74 8.17
C CYS A 73 5.95 -15.66 9.41
N GLU A 74 4.96 -16.53 9.59
CA GLU A 74 4.88 -17.52 10.67
C GLU A 74 5.97 -18.59 10.52
N HIS A 75 6.22 -19.01 9.28
CA HIS A 75 7.19 -20.05 8.95
C HIS A 75 8.57 -19.52 8.57
N GLU A 76 8.83 -18.23 8.76
CA GLU A 76 10.14 -17.61 8.49
C GLU A 76 10.60 -17.76 7.03
N GLY A 77 9.67 -17.91 6.08
CA GLY A 77 9.98 -18.20 4.68
C GLY A 77 10.55 -19.61 4.43
N LYS A 78 10.42 -20.52 5.40
CA LYS A 78 10.73 -21.95 5.25
C LYS A 78 9.66 -22.65 4.41
N PRO A 79 9.94 -23.85 3.87
CA PRO A 79 8.94 -24.65 3.18
C PRO A 79 7.71 -24.88 4.07
N LEU A 80 6.53 -24.61 3.51
CA LEU A 80 5.27 -24.74 4.22
C LEU A 80 4.94 -26.21 4.46
N PRO A 81 4.29 -26.56 5.59
CA PRO A 81 3.82 -27.91 5.84
C PRO A 81 2.92 -28.44 4.70
N PRO A 82 2.90 -29.76 4.43
CA PRO A 82 2.12 -30.34 3.33
C PRO A 82 0.61 -30.08 3.39
N HIS A 83 0.08 -29.81 4.59
CA HIS A 83 -1.33 -29.51 4.83
C HIS A 83 -1.56 -28.06 5.27
N TYR A 84 -0.59 -27.18 5.00
CA TYR A 84 -0.75 -25.76 5.29
C TYR A 84 -1.85 -25.16 4.42
N LYS A 85 -2.84 -24.55 5.07
CA LYS A 85 -3.92 -23.84 4.40
C LYS A 85 -3.52 -22.37 4.32
N SER A 86 -3.20 -21.94 3.10
CA SER A 86 -2.85 -20.55 2.81
C SER A 86 -3.91 -19.58 3.32
N ASP A 87 -3.51 -18.67 4.22
CA ASP A 87 -4.38 -17.68 4.84
C ASP A 87 -4.50 -16.38 4.04
N CYS A 88 -3.56 -16.17 3.13
CA CYS A 88 -3.44 -15.03 2.21
C CYS A 88 -3.21 -15.54 0.78
N TYR A 89 -3.62 -14.79 -0.23
CA TYR A 89 -3.45 -15.19 -1.63
C TYR A 89 -1.98 -15.54 -1.95
N ASN A 90 -1.73 -16.75 -2.45
CA ASN A 90 -0.41 -17.26 -2.83
C ASN A 90 0.67 -17.16 -1.72
N ASP A 91 0.31 -17.36 -0.45
CA ASP A 91 1.25 -17.35 0.68
C ASP A 91 2.10 -16.06 0.72
N VAL A 92 1.51 -14.93 0.31
CA VAL A 92 2.21 -13.64 0.24
C VAL A 92 2.72 -13.22 1.63
N ASP A 93 2.04 -13.62 2.69
CA ASP A 93 2.42 -13.50 4.09
C ASP A 93 3.68 -14.28 4.48
N GLU A 94 4.10 -15.27 3.67
CA GLU A 94 5.34 -16.05 3.87
C GLU A 94 6.44 -15.67 2.87
N SER A 95 6.20 -14.63 2.08
CA SER A 95 7.19 -14.12 1.14
C SER A 95 8.40 -13.49 1.87
N ASN A 96 9.55 -13.46 1.19
CA ASN A 96 10.73 -12.71 1.65
C ASN A 96 10.44 -11.24 2.00
N TYR A 97 9.44 -10.63 1.36
CA TYR A 97 9.01 -9.27 1.67
C TYR A 97 8.24 -9.21 2.99
N ALA A 98 7.30 -10.14 3.21
CA ALA A 98 6.54 -10.26 4.44
C ALA A 98 7.44 -10.42 5.67
N CYS A 99 8.45 -11.28 5.58
CA CYS A 99 9.39 -11.51 6.67
C CYS A 99 10.22 -10.26 7.00
N LYS A 100 10.68 -9.52 5.99
CA LYS A 100 11.36 -8.23 6.18
C LYS A 100 10.44 -7.21 6.84
N GLU A 101 9.16 -7.21 6.46
CA GLU A 101 8.18 -6.28 7.00
C GLU A 101 7.81 -6.61 8.45
N LYS A 102 7.64 -7.90 8.80
CA LYS A 102 7.50 -8.35 10.20
C LYS A 102 8.65 -7.82 11.05
N TYR A 103 9.88 -8.02 10.60
CA TYR A 103 11.06 -7.52 11.31
C TYR A 103 11.08 -5.99 11.44
N ARG A 104 10.72 -5.26 10.38
CA ARG A 104 10.63 -3.79 10.39
C ARG A 104 9.57 -3.29 11.38
N ILE A 105 8.42 -3.98 11.47
CA ILE A 105 7.33 -3.66 12.39
C ILE A 105 7.78 -3.94 13.83
N MET A 106 8.29 -5.13 14.12
CA MET A 106 8.77 -5.52 15.46
C MET A 106 9.86 -4.57 15.98
N LYS A 107 10.77 -4.12 15.10
CA LYS A 107 11.77 -3.09 15.45
C LYS A 107 11.17 -1.74 15.82
N ARG A 108 10.11 -1.30 15.13
CA ARG A 108 9.42 -0.05 15.47
C ARG A 108 8.75 -0.15 16.82
N PHE A 109 8.02 -1.24 17.09
CA PHE A 109 7.47 -1.51 18.41
C PHE A 109 8.51 -1.48 19.52
N ALA A 110 9.66 -2.12 19.31
CA ALA A 110 10.74 -2.11 20.29
C ALA A 110 11.26 -0.69 20.54
N LYS A 111 11.29 0.17 19.52
CA LYS A 111 11.68 1.58 19.67
C LYS A 111 10.61 2.40 20.41
N ASP A 112 9.35 2.29 19.99
CA ASP A 112 8.25 3.08 20.54
C ASP A 112 8.00 2.72 22.02
N ASN A 113 8.22 1.46 22.42
CA ASN A 113 8.15 1.03 23.83
C ASN A 113 9.34 1.51 24.70
N VAL A 114 10.43 1.98 24.10
CA VAL A 114 11.62 2.49 24.82
C VAL A 114 11.54 4.00 25.07
N GLU A 115 10.67 4.71 24.34
CA GLU A 115 10.44 6.15 24.50
C GLU A 115 9.30 6.48 25.50
N ILE A 116 8.83 5.49 26.29
CA ILE A 116 7.82 5.65 27.35
C ILE A 116 8.46 5.57 28.73
#